data_AF-A0A4U1EM64-F1
#
_entry.id   AF-A0A4U1EM64-F1
#
_cell.length_a   1.000
_cell.length_b   1.000
_cell.length_c   1.000
_cell.angle_alpha   90.00
_cell.angle_beta   90.00
_cell.angle_gamma   90.00
#
_symmetry.space_group_name_H-M   'P 1'
#
loop_
_entity.id
_entity.type
_entity.pdbx_description
1 polymer ?
#
loop_
_entity_poly.entity_id
_entity_poly.type
_entity_poly.pdbx_seq_one_letter_code
_entity_poly.pdbx_strand_id
1 'polypeptide(L)'
;MWAAPRLALRRCARAAAPAPRAYHGDSVATLGTQPDSTSAIYQENYEQMKALVNQLHERAQNIRLGGGEKARARHISRGKLLPRERVDNLIDPGLVHTQVLAQGVLYSMVLS
;
A
#
# COMPACT_ATOMS: atom_id res chain seq x y z
N MET A 1 64.32 31.39 -19.98
CA MET A 1 62.96 31.60 -20.50
C MET A 1 62.57 30.32 -21.22
N TRP A 2 61.56 29.56 -20.76
CA TRP A 2 60.70 28.70 -21.59
C TRP A 2 59.46 28.37 -20.76
N ALA A 3 58.30 28.71 -21.32
CA ALA A 3 57.00 28.68 -20.67
C ALA A 3 56.36 27.29 -20.80
N ALA A 4 55.85 26.75 -19.69
CA ALA A 4 55.03 25.54 -19.72
C ALA A 4 53.62 25.87 -20.24
N PRO A 5 53.04 25.10 -21.17
CA PRO A 5 51.68 25.34 -21.62
C PRO A 5 50.73 24.86 -20.52
N ARG A 6 49.83 25.74 -20.09
CA ARG A 6 48.71 25.37 -19.21
C ARG A 6 47.77 24.48 -20.03
N LEU A 7 47.74 23.18 -19.75
CA LEU A 7 46.67 22.32 -20.27
C LEU A 7 45.34 22.83 -19.71
N ALA A 8 44.52 23.40 -20.58
CA ALA A 8 43.15 23.75 -20.25
C ALA A 8 42.37 22.44 -20.01
N LEU A 9 41.98 22.19 -18.76
CA LEU A 9 41.05 21.12 -18.40
C LEU A 9 39.74 21.36 -19.16
N ARG A 10 39.45 20.51 -20.15
CA ARG A 10 38.16 20.48 -20.83
C ARG A 10 37.07 20.21 -19.78
N ARG A 11 36.13 21.14 -19.62
CA ARG A 11 34.88 20.85 -18.87
C ARG A 11 34.19 19.69 -19.57
N CYS A 12 34.01 18.57 -18.86
CA CYS A 12 33.13 17.50 -19.30
C CYS A 12 31.75 18.13 -19.57
N ALA A 13 31.30 18.06 -20.83
CA ALA A 13 29.95 18.48 -21.16
C ALA A 13 28.97 17.64 -20.34
N ARG A 14 28.08 18.30 -19.59
CA ARG A 14 27.00 17.63 -18.86
C ARG A 14 26.16 16.92 -19.90
N ALA A 15 26.17 15.58 -19.90
CA ALA A 15 25.30 14.80 -20.77
C ALA A 15 23.86 15.28 -20.58
N ALA A 16 23.21 15.69 -21.67
CA ALA A 16 21.80 16.04 -21.63
C ALA A 16 21.02 14.82 -21.10
N ALA A 17 20.25 15.00 -20.04
CA ALA A 17 19.38 13.95 -19.54
C ALA A 17 18.40 13.55 -20.66
N PRO A 18 18.18 12.24 -20.91
CA PRO A 18 17.21 11.83 -21.92
C PRO A 18 15.82 12.35 -21.55
N ALA A 19 15.09 12.84 -22.55
CA ALA A 19 13.71 13.28 -22.38
C ALA A 19 12.86 12.17 -21.74
N PRO A 20 11.87 12.50 -20.90
CA PRO A 20 10.96 11.50 -20.35
C PRO A 20 10.33 10.71 -21.50
N ARG A 21 10.39 9.38 -21.40
CA ARG A 21 9.68 8.50 -22.35
C ARG A 21 8.19 8.77 -22.21
N ALA A 22 7.57 9.30 -23.25
CA ALA A 22 6.11 9.36 -23.34
C ALA A 22 5.58 7.92 -23.31
N TYR A 23 4.93 7.54 -22.22
CA TYR A 23 4.24 6.26 -22.14
C TYR A 23 2.92 6.41 -22.92
N HIS A 24 2.44 5.33 -23.56
CA HIS A 24 1.11 5.29 -24.20
C HIS A 24 -0.08 5.50 -23.22
N GLY A 25 0.18 5.83 -21.96
CA GLY A 25 -0.82 6.06 -20.92
C GLY A 25 -1.24 7.52 -20.72
N ASP A 26 -0.65 8.48 -21.44
CA ASP A 26 -0.96 9.91 -21.22
C ASP A 26 -2.36 10.32 -21.72
N SER A 27 -3.03 9.44 -22.49
CA SER A 27 -4.46 9.51 -22.80
C SER A 27 -5.11 8.14 -22.59
N VAL A 28 -5.38 7.79 -21.33
CA VAL A 28 -6.26 6.65 -21.00
C VAL A 28 -7.72 7.06 -21.17
N ALA A 29 -8.50 6.22 -21.87
CA ALA A 29 -9.94 6.39 -21.98
C ALA A 29 -10.59 6.25 -20.59
N THR A 30 -11.26 7.30 -20.14
CA THR A 30 -11.99 7.31 -18.87
C THR A 30 -13.15 6.31 -18.93
N LEU A 31 -13.08 5.25 -18.13
CA LEU A 31 -14.15 4.27 -18.02
C LEU A 31 -15.24 4.79 -17.08
N GLY A 32 -16.46 4.95 -17.62
CA GLY A 32 -17.72 4.87 -16.88
C GLY A 32 -18.11 6.10 -16.06
N THR A 33 -19.38 6.48 -16.19
CA THR A 33 -20.07 7.56 -15.48
C THR A 33 -19.92 7.46 -13.96
N GLN A 34 -19.92 8.61 -13.27
CA GLN A 34 -20.02 8.62 -11.81
C GLN A 34 -21.34 7.97 -11.36
N PRO A 35 -21.33 7.06 -10.38
CA PRO A 35 -22.54 6.48 -9.85
C PRO A 35 -23.36 7.55 -9.11
N ASP A 36 -24.67 7.57 -9.34
CA ASP A 36 -25.57 8.43 -8.59
C ASP A 36 -25.80 7.87 -7.18
N SER A 37 -25.11 8.47 -6.21
CA SER A 37 -25.18 8.09 -4.80
C SER A 37 -26.53 8.39 -4.14
N THR A 38 -27.38 9.20 -4.77
CA THR A 38 -28.72 9.53 -4.27
C THR A 38 -29.79 8.55 -4.72
N SER A 39 -29.49 7.70 -5.72
CA SER A 39 -30.41 6.69 -6.20
C SER A 39 -30.68 5.61 -5.14
N ALA A 40 -31.93 5.19 -5.01
CA ALA A 40 -32.34 4.17 -4.04
C ALA A 40 -31.62 2.82 -4.27
N ILE A 41 -31.36 2.47 -5.54
CA ILE A 41 -30.64 1.25 -5.93
C ILE A 41 -29.19 1.29 -5.42
N TYR A 42 -28.52 2.45 -5.50
CA TYR A 42 -27.16 2.60 -4.99
C TYR A 42 -27.11 2.40 -3.47
N GLN A 43 -28.07 2.99 -2.75
CA GLN A 43 -28.15 2.90 -1.29
C GLN A 43 -28.38 1.45 -0.83
N GLU A 44 -29.31 0.73 -1.46
CA GLU A 44 -29.57 -0.67 -1.15
C GLU A 44 -28.33 -1.56 -1.40
N ASN A 45 -27.69 -1.39 -2.57
CA ASN A 45 -26.47 -2.12 -2.89
C ASN A 45 -25.32 -1.81 -1.92
N TYR A 46 -25.21 -0.55 -1.51
CA TYR A 46 -24.22 -0.10 -0.53
C TYR A 46 -24.44 -0.75 0.83
N GLU A 47 -25.68 -0.80 1.32
CA GLU A 47 -26.02 -1.42 2.59
C GLU A 47 -25.75 -2.93 2.59
N GLN A 48 -26.10 -3.63 1.51
CA GLN A 48 -25.81 -5.06 1.35
C GLN A 48 -24.31 -5.33 1.35
N MET A 49 -23.53 -4.56 0.59
CA MET A 49 -22.08 -4.71 0.53
C MET A 49 -21.44 -4.40 1.88
N LYS A 50 -21.90 -3.34 2.57
CA LYS A 50 -21.44 -2.97 3.90
C LYS A 50 -21.66 -4.08 4.92
N ALA A 51 -22.82 -4.76 4.88
CA ALA A 51 -23.10 -5.89 5.74
C ALA A 51 -22.10 -7.05 5.52
N LEU A 52 -21.80 -7.39 4.27
CA LEU A 52 -20.82 -8.43 3.93
C LEU A 52 -19.40 -8.09 4.38
N VAL A 53 -18.97 -6.84 4.18
CA VAL A 53 -17.67 -6.36 4.65
C VAL A 53 -17.57 -6.42 6.17
N ASN A 54 -18.62 -6.04 6.88
CA ASN A 54 -18.65 -6.15 8.35
C ASN A 54 -18.51 -7.61 8.82
N GLN A 55 -19.25 -8.53 8.20
CA GLN A 55 -19.12 -9.97 8.51
C GLN A 55 -17.70 -10.50 8.23
N LEU A 56 -17.08 -10.06 7.14
CA LEU A 56 -15.70 -10.41 6.83
C LEU A 56 -14.75 -9.89 7.92
N HIS A 57 -14.92 -8.63 8.34
CA HIS A 57 -14.12 -8.03 9.39
C HIS A 57 -14.27 -8.76 10.73
N GLU A 58 -15.49 -9.09 11.14
CA GLU A 58 -15.74 -9.85 12.38
C GLU A 58 -15.04 -11.22 12.35
N ARG A 59 -15.20 -11.96 11.26
CA ARG A 59 -14.52 -13.25 11.08
C ARG A 59 -13.01 -13.11 11.07
N ALA A 60 -12.50 -12.07 10.39
CA ALA A 60 -11.07 -11.78 10.36
C ALA A 60 -10.54 -11.44 11.76
N GLN A 61 -11.26 -10.66 12.57
CA GLN A 61 -10.88 -10.37 13.96
C GLN A 61 -10.84 -11.64 14.80
N ASN A 62 -11.84 -12.51 14.66
CA ASN A 62 -11.86 -13.79 15.36
C ASN A 62 -10.67 -14.67 14.97
N ILE A 63 -10.32 -14.74 13.68
CA ILE A 63 -9.15 -15.48 13.19
C ILE A 63 -7.84 -14.83 13.64
N ARG A 64 -7.78 -13.49 13.74
CA ARG A 64 -6.59 -12.77 14.24
C ARG A 64 -6.22 -13.18 15.66
N LEU A 65 -7.18 -13.61 16.48
CA LEU A 65 -6.93 -14.14 17.82
C LEU A 65 -6.20 -15.50 17.81
N GLY A 66 -6.23 -16.24 16.70
CA GLY A 66 -5.45 -17.46 16.49
C GLY A 66 -5.77 -18.57 17.50
N GLY A 67 -4.75 -19.12 18.16
CA GLY A 67 -4.88 -20.23 19.14
C GLY A 67 -5.53 -19.88 20.48
N GLY A 68 -6.31 -18.79 20.55
CA GLY A 68 -6.98 -18.30 21.74
C GLY A 68 -6.05 -17.67 22.79
N GLU A 69 -6.66 -16.98 23.76
CA GLU A 69 -5.94 -16.24 24.81
C GLU A 69 -5.00 -17.12 25.64
N LYS A 70 -5.36 -18.39 25.86
CA LYS A 70 -4.54 -19.36 26.61
C LYS A 70 -3.21 -19.65 25.91
N ALA A 71 -3.18 -19.72 24.57
CA ALA A 71 -1.93 -19.91 23.83
C ALA A 71 -1.08 -18.63 23.85
N ARG A 72 -1.71 -17.46 23.71
CA ARG A 72 -1.03 -16.15 23.82
C ARG A 72 -0.40 -15.98 25.21
N ALA A 73 -1.14 -16.26 26.28
CA ALA A 73 -0.65 -16.17 27.65
C ALA A 73 0.55 -17.09 27.91
N ARG A 74 0.54 -18.32 27.36
CA ARG A 74 1.70 -19.24 27.44
C ARG A 74 2.93 -18.75 26.67
N HIS A 75 2.75 -18.03 25.56
CA HIS A 75 3.87 -17.44 24.81
C HIS A 75 4.45 -16.23 25.55
N ILE A 76 3.57 -15.37 26.08
CA ILE A 76 3.94 -14.18 26.86
C ILE A 76 4.62 -14.58 28.17
N SER A 77 4.10 -15.58 28.90
CA SER A 77 4.69 -16.04 30.15
C SER A 77 6.11 -16.63 29.99
N ARG A 78 6.48 -17.02 28.77
CA ARG A 78 7.82 -17.48 28.40
C ARG A 78 8.72 -16.35 27.87
N GLY A 79 8.26 -15.10 27.92
CA GLY A 79 8.98 -13.94 27.41
C GLY A 79 9.14 -13.91 25.89
N LYS A 80 8.30 -14.65 25.15
CA LYS A 80 8.39 -14.74 23.68
C LYS A 80 7.35 -13.84 23.03
N LEU A 81 7.78 -13.06 22.03
CA LEU A 81 6.91 -12.27 21.18
C LEU A 81 5.92 -13.16 20.42
N LEU A 82 4.69 -12.67 20.22
CA LEU A 82 3.68 -13.36 19.43
C LEU A 82 4.13 -13.47 17.97
N PRO A 83 3.68 -14.49 17.21
CA PRO A 83 4.04 -14.62 15.79
C PRO A 83 3.78 -13.37 14.95
N ARG A 84 2.69 -12.64 15.22
CA ARG A 84 2.38 -11.37 14.55
C ARG A 84 3.31 -10.23 14.98
N GLU A 85 3.54 -10.07 16.28
CA GLU A 85 4.49 -9.07 16.80
C GLU A 85 5.91 -9.27 16.26
N ARG A 86 6.31 -10.53 16.00
CA ARG A 86 7.60 -10.82 15.35
C ARG A 86 7.65 -10.36 13.90
N VAL A 87 6.55 -10.48 13.17
CA VAL A 87 6.44 -9.99 11.78
C VAL A 87 6.44 -8.47 11.78
N ASP A 88 5.68 -7.84 12.68
CA ASP A 88 5.60 -6.38 12.78
C ASP A 88 6.97 -5.75 13.11
N ASN A 89 7.76 -6.38 13.99
CA ASN A 89 9.13 -5.94 14.31
C ASN A 89 10.15 -6.23 13.20
N LEU A 90 9.84 -7.15 12.28
CA LEU A 90 10.73 -7.49 11.15
C LEU A 90 10.53 -6.53 9.97
N ILE A 91 9.37 -5.89 9.88
CA ILE A 91 9.01 -5.00 8.77
C ILE A 91 9.48 -3.57 9.09
N ASP A 92 10.14 -2.93 8.12
CA ASP A 92 10.58 -1.55 8.29
C ASP A 92 9.39 -0.58 8.43
N PRO A 93 9.46 0.37 9.38
CA PRO A 93 8.41 1.35 9.59
C PRO A 93 8.32 2.29 8.37
N GLY A 94 7.24 2.15 7.60
CA GLY A 94 6.97 2.97 6.41
C GLY A 94 6.66 2.16 5.14
N LEU A 95 6.85 0.84 5.17
CA LEU A 95 6.42 -0.02 4.08
C LEU A 95 4.93 -0.37 4.23
N VAL A 96 4.15 -0.17 3.17
CA VAL A 96 2.77 -0.63 3.10
C VAL A 96 2.80 -2.16 3.05
N HIS A 97 2.55 -2.81 4.19
CA HIS A 97 2.47 -4.26 4.24
C HIS A 97 1.10 -4.72 3.72
N THR A 98 1.06 -5.21 2.49
CA THR A 98 -0.11 -5.92 1.96
C THR A 98 -0.16 -7.30 2.60
N GLN A 99 -0.78 -7.38 3.79
CA GLN A 99 -1.08 -8.66 4.41
C GLN A 99 -1.86 -9.50 3.39
N VAL A 100 -1.46 -10.75 3.12
CA VAL A 100 -2.07 -11.64 2.11
C VAL A 100 -3.54 -12.01 2.44
N LEU A 101 -4.15 -11.38 3.46
CA LEU A 101 -5.57 -11.39 3.78
C LEU A 101 -6.14 -9.97 4.00
N ALA A 102 -5.59 -8.94 3.35
CA ALA A 102 -6.05 -7.55 3.48
C ALA A 102 -6.74 -7.07 2.19
N GLN A 103 -7.94 -7.57 1.95
CA GLN A 103 -8.93 -6.80 1.19
C GLN A 103 -9.49 -5.73 2.11
N GLY A 104 -9.07 -4.48 1.91
CA GLY A 104 -9.61 -3.36 2.69
C GLY A 104 -8.96 -2.00 2.45
N VAL A 105 -7.82 -1.92 1.78
CA VAL A 105 -7.11 -0.63 1.60
C VAL A 105 -7.45 0.08 0.28
N LEU A 106 -8.24 -0.55 -0.60
CA LEU A 106 -8.59 0.07 -1.90
C LEU A 106 -9.95 0.80 -1.95
N TYR A 107 -10.76 0.75 -0.89
CA TYR A 107 -12.12 1.35 -0.93
C TYR A 107 -12.23 2.77 -0.35
N SER A 108 -11.21 3.28 0.36
CA SER A 108 -11.23 4.67 0.82
C SER A 108 -10.98 5.68 -0.31
N MET A 109 -10.44 5.23 -1.45
CA MET A 109 -10.16 6.09 -2.61
C MET A 109 -11.34 6.18 -3.60
N VAL A 110 -12.42 5.42 -3.39
CA VAL A 110 -13.60 5.37 -4.27
C VAL A 110 -14.82 6.08 -3.64
N LEU A 111 -14.70 6.54 -2.39
CA LEU A 111 -15.79 7.19 -1.61
C LEU A 111 -15.45 8.65 -1.22
N SER A 112 -14.70 9.38 -2.05
CA SER A 112 -14.53 10.84 -1.96
C SER A 112 -14.83 11.49 -3.29
#